data_AF-A0A4Q4ZMH8-F1
#
_entry.id   AF-A0A4Q4ZMH8-F1
#
_cell.length_a   1.000
_cell.length_b   1.000
_cell.length_c   1.000
_cell.angle_alpha   90.00
_cell.angle_beta   90.00
_cell.angle_gamma   90.00
#
_symmetry.space_group_name_H-M   'P 1'
#
loop_
_entity.id
_entity.type
_entity.pdbx_description
1 polymer ?
#
loop_
_entity_poly.entity_id
_entity_poly.type
_entity_poly.pdbx_seq_one_letter_code
_entity_poly.pdbx_strand_id
1 'polypeptide(L)'
;MLFSVSIVAISLVAAAHGAAITAVAPRQDAAAPQAFEIQQAYSVKPPERPPSYQYCGISFNVTDPVSNLTTRCSGEHGPCARSSVEPAKPERLLDAAHPAVCADARFSFWLDSFLGIEDYSLAVRFVEDGSGSGSGSEEFQEYGAEQVRVGITPRINRENFPDSWRYQCGGSNYCTGIVDRVEAPFVEV
;
A
#
# COMPACT_ATOMS: atom_id res chain seq x y z
N MET A 1 -73.16 23.51 36.07
CA MET A 1 -73.16 22.34 35.18
C MET A 1 -71.72 22.01 34.83
N LEU A 2 -71.33 20.76 35.05
CA LEU A 2 -70.00 20.18 34.83
C LEU A 2 -69.73 19.96 33.32
N PHE A 3 -68.44 19.96 32.94
CA PHE A 3 -67.67 18.95 32.18
C PHE A 3 -66.32 19.60 31.78
N SER A 4 -65.20 19.28 32.45
CA SER A 4 -64.11 18.38 31.98
C SER A 4 -63.72 18.60 30.50
N VAL A 5 -62.45 18.80 30.11
CA VAL A 5 -61.36 17.80 30.15
C VAL A 5 -59.98 18.49 30.05
N SER A 6 -59.01 17.93 30.78
CA SER A 6 -57.58 18.24 30.79
C SER A 6 -56.82 17.62 29.61
N ILE A 7 -55.78 18.28 29.08
CA ILE A 7 -54.60 17.58 28.52
C ILE A 7 -53.32 18.30 28.96
N VAL A 8 -52.44 17.49 29.55
CA VAL A 8 -51.10 17.77 30.06
C VAL A 8 -50.08 17.71 28.91
N ALA A 9 -49.08 18.59 28.92
CA ALA A 9 -47.77 18.29 28.34
C ALA A 9 -46.68 19.00 29.14
N ILE A 10 -46.00 18.25 30.01
CA ILE A 10 -44.77 18.66 30.70
C ILE A 10 -43.63 18.29 29.75
N SER A 11 -43.00 19.29 29.13
CA SER A 11 -41.76 19.06 28.40
C SER A 11 -40.59 19.03 29.39
N LEU A 12 -40.14 17.83 29.73
CA LEU A 12 -38.81 17.61 30.27
C LEU A 12 -37.78 17.93 29.19
N VAL A 13 -36.96 18.95 29.39
CA VAL A 13 -35.67 19.06 28.68
C VAL A 13 -34.63 18.47 29.62
N ALA A 14 -34.25 17.23 29.33
CA ALA A 14 -33.15 16.55 30.00
C ALA A 14 -31.84 17.30 29.73
N ALA A 15 -31.12 17.63 30.80
CA ALA A 15 -29.75 18.10 30.73
C ALA A 15 -28.86 16.96 30.20
N ALA A 16 -28.52 17.02 28.92
CA ALA A 16 -27.47 16.19 28.35
C ALA A 16 -26.13 16.70 28.90
N HIS A 17 -25.63 16.00 29.91
CA HIS A 17 -24.22 16.10 30.32
C HIS A 17 -23.38 15.53 29.18
N GLY A 18 -22.93 16.39 28.28
CA GLY A 18 -21.90 16.04 27.31
C GLY A 18 -20.63 15.72 28.07
N ALA A 19 -20.31 14.43 28.20
CA ALA A 19 -19.00 14.00 28.61
C ALA A 19 -17.99 14.56 27.61
N ALA A 20 -17.14 15.48 28.07
CA ALA A 20 -16.01 15.95 27.30
C ALA A 20 -15.15 14.73 26.95
N ILE A 21 -15.14 14.38 25.66
CA ILE A 21 -14.20 13.40 25.12
C ILE A 21 -12.83 14.07 25.29
N THR A 22 -12.11 13.66 26.32
CA THR A 22 -10.71 14.03 26.54
C THR A 22 -9.94 13.59 25.30
N ALA A 23 -9.53 14.56 24.49
CA ALA A 23 -8.55 14.35 23.44
C ALA A 23 -7.30 13.75 24.11
N VAL A 24 -7.07 12.46 23.87
CA VAL A 24 -5.86 11.78 24.32
C VAL A 24 -4.71 12.43 23.57
N ALA A 25 -3.90 13.20 24.31
CA ALA A 25 -2.66 13.74 23.78
C ALA A 25 -1.77 12.58 23.31
N PRO A 26 -1.12 12.67 22.14
CA PRO A 26 -0.24 11.61 21.67
C PRO A 26 0.91 11.43 22.68
N ARG A 27 1.10 10.20 23.16
CA ARG A 27 2.25 9.85 24.02
C ARG A 27 3.53 10.16 23.24
N GLN A 28 4.37 11.04 23.79
CA GLN A 28 5.64 11.46 23.18
C GLN A 28 6.70 10.34 23.11
N ASP A 29 6.40 9.15 23.66
CA ASP A 29 7.31 7.99 23.71
C ASP A 29 6.96 6.87 22.72
N ALA A 30 6.03 7.09 21.79
CA ALA A 30 5.81 6.12 20.72
C ALA A 30 7.02 6.13 19.77
N ALA A 31 7.77 5.01 19.73
CA ALA A 31 8.76 4.79 18.69
C ALA A 31 8.13 5.06 17.31
N ALA A 32 8.86 5.69 16.40
CA ALA A 32 8.36 5.99 15.07
C ALA A 32 7.78 4.71 14.42
N PRO A 33 6.63 4.78 13.72
CA PRO A 33 6.06 3.62 13.06
C PRO A 33 7.11 2.98 12.15
N GLN A 34 7.32 1.68 12.26
CA GLN A 34 8.21 0.97 11.35
C GLN A 34 7.62 0.95 9.94
N ALA A 35 8.48 1.10 8.94
CA ALA A 35 8.08 1.19 7.54
C ALA A 35 9.14 0.55 6.65
N PHE A 36 8.72 -0.08 5.56
CA PHE A 36 9.66 -0.43 4.49
C PHE A 36 10.22 0.86 3.87
N GLU A 37 11.52 0.90 3.63
CA GLU A 37 12.12 1.96 2.82
C GLU A 37 12.09 1.53 1.36
N ILE A 38 11.38 2.27 0.51
CA ILE A 38 11.34 2.06 -0.94
C ILE A 38 12.16 3.16 -1.60
N GLN A 39 13.13 2.75 -2.41
CA GLN A 39 14.00 3.66 -3.16
C GLN A 39 13.75 3.51 -4.66
N GLN A 40 13.82 4.64 -5.36
CA GLN A 40 13.74 4.73 -6.81
C GLN A 40 12.51 3.99 -7.37
N ALA A 41 11.32 4.31 -6.84
CA ALA A 41 10.10 3.74 -7.39
C ALA A 41 9.86 4.32 -8.78
N TYR A 42 10.04 3.48 -9.78
CA TYR A 42 9.99 3.81 -11.19
C TYR A 42 8.79 3.13 -11.85
N SER A 43 7.98 3.94 -12.52
CA SER A 43 6.81 3.49 -13.28
C SER A 43 6.98 3.83 -14.75
N VAL A 44 6.49 2.97 -15.64
CA VAL A 44 6.58 3.18 -17.09
C VAL A 44 5.28 2.82 -17.77
N LYS A 45 4.79 3.73 -18.62
CA LYS A 45 3.72 3.49 -19.58
C LYS A 45 4.37 3.33 -20.96
N PRO A 46 4.20 2.19 -21.64
CA PRO A 46 4.78 1.98 -22.96
C PRO A 46 4.13 2.89 -24.01
N PRO A 47 4.80 3.10 -25.18
CA PRO A 47 4.24 3.91 -26.25
C PRO A 47 2.98 3.26 -26.82
N GLU A 48 2.06 4.07 -27.33
CA GLU A 48 0.81 3.59 -27.95
C GLU A 48 0.97 3.21 -29.43
N ARG A 49 2.16 3.41 -30.01
CA ARG A 49 2.44 3.11 -31.42
C ARG A 49 2.93 1.66 -31.60
N PRO A 50 2.42 0.92 -32.60
CA PRO A 50 2.91 -0.41 -32.94
C PRO A 50 4.42 -0.44 -33.25
N PRO A 51 5.15 -1.52 -32.92
CA PRO A 51 4.74 -2.65 -32.09
C PRO A 51 4.79 -2.26 -30.61
N SER A 52 3.64 -1.97 -30.00
CA SER A 52 3.59 -1.47 -28.63
C SER A 52 3.58 -2.61 -27.62
N TYR A 53 4.44 -2.50 -26.62
CA TYR A 53 4.22 -3.17 -25.35
C TYR A 53 2.92 -2.63 -24.73
N GLN A 54 2.07 -3.47 -24.14
CA GLN A 54 0.76 -3.00 -23.66
C GLN A 54 0.68 -2.80 -22.15
N TYR A 55 1.66 -3.28 -21.37
CA TYR A 55 1.59 -3.27 -19.92
C TYR A 55 2.45 -2.16 -19.32
N CYS A 56 1.96 -1.52 -18.26
CA CYS A 56 2.78 -0.68 -17.43
C CYS A 56 3.80 -1.54 -16.68
N GLY A 57 5.01 -1.02 -16.53
CA GLY A 57 6.03 -1.61 -15.66
C GLY A 57 6.17 -0.80 -14.37
N ILE A 58 6.39 -1.49 -13.27
CA ILE A 58 6.71 -0.91 -11.96
C ILE A 58 7.97 -1.59 -11.44
N SER A 59 8.95 -0.82 -10.96
CA SER A 59 10.15 -1.37 -10.33
C SER A 59 10.71 -0.46 -9.26
N PHE A 60 11.28 -1.04 -8.20
CA PHE A 60 11.87 -0.31 -7.08
C PHE A 60 12.83 -1.21 -6.30
N ASN A 61 13.65 -0.60 -5.44
CA ASN A 61 14.34 -1.32 -4.38
C ASN A 61 13.57 -1.15 -3.07
N VAL A 62 13.47 -2.20 -2.27
CA VAL A 62 12.84 -2.14 -0.95
C VAL A 62 13.79 -2.69 0.11
N THR A 63 13.80 -2.03 1.27
CA THR A 63 14.56 -2.46 2.45
C THR A 63 13.61 -2.69 3.61
N ASP A 64 13.69 -3.87 4.22
CA ASP A 64 13.04 -4.17 5.50
C ASP A 64 13.83 -3.55 6.65
N PRO A 65 13.23 -2.65 7.46
CA PRO A 65 13.94 -1.95 8.53
C PRO A 65 14.37 -2.86 9.68
N VAL A 66 13.75 -4.04 9.82
CA VAL A 66 14.02 -4.98 10.92
C VAL A 66 15.22 -5.88 10.59
N SER A 67 15.20 -6.53 9.42
CA SER A 67 16.28 -7.41 8.96
C SER A 67 17.40 -6.70 8.22
N ASN A 68 17.21 -5.42 7.87
CA ASN A 68 18.10 -4.60 7.03
C ASN A 68 18.42 -5.25 5.66
N LEU A 69 17.46 -6.03 5.16
CA LEU A 69 17.56 -6.74 3.90
C LEU A 69 16.98 -5.90 2.78
N THR A 70 17.80 -5.65 1.75
CA THR A 70 17.39 -4.92 0.56
C THR A 70 17.21 -5.86 -0.63
N THR A 71 16.13 -5.69 -1.38
CA THR A 71 15.89 -6.44 -2.62
C THR A 71 15.29 -5.55 -3.72
N ARG A 72 15.39 -6.01 -4.97
CA ARG A 72 14.76 -5.36 -6.12
C ARG A 72 13.43 -6.03 -6.44
N CYS A 73 12.40 -5.22 -6.59
CA CYS A 73 11.07 -5.64 -7.01
C CYS A 73 10.77 -5.11 -8.41
N SER A 74 10.14 -5.93 -9.25
CA SER A 74 9.63 -5.51 -10.56
C SER A 74 8.41 -6.32 -10.96
N GLY A 75 7.44 -5.66 -11.56
CA GLY A 75 6.15 -6.26 -11.91
C GLY A 75 5.42 -5.42 -12.94
N GLU A 76 4.33 -5.96 -13.46
CA GLU A 76 3.61 -5.34 -14.57
C GLU A 76 2.12 -5.39 -14.37
N HIS A 77 1.45 -4.33 -14.83
CA HIS A 77 0.03 -4.14 -14.70
C HIS A 77 -0.56 -3.66 -16.02
N GLY A 78 -1.80 -4.02 -16.32
CA GLY A 78 -2.55 -3.41 -17.41
C GLY A 78 -3.31 -4.43 -18.26
N PRO A 79 -3.87 -3.99 -19.39
CA PRO A 79 -3.23 -3.08 -20.35
C PRO A 79 -3.27 -1.60 -19.98
N CYS A 80 -2.16 -0.91 -20.25
CA CYS A 80 -1.97 0.54 -20.16
C CYS A 80 -1.79 1.25 -21.52
N ALA A 81 -1.48 0.49 -22.57
CA ALA A 81 -1.45 0.98 -23.94
C ALA A 81 -2.28 0.05 -24.83
N ARG A 82 -2.74 0.56 -25.97
CA ARG A 82 -3.52 -0.25 -26.92
C ARG A 82 -2.66 -1.37 -27.49
N SER A 83 -3.23 -2.58 -27.53
CA SER A 83 -2.64 -3.71 -28.24
C SER A 83 -2.63 -3.42 -29.74
N SER A 84 -1.50 -3.65 -30.40
CA SER A 84 -1.41 -3.69 -31.87
C SER A 84 -1.59 -5.11 -32.44
N VAL A 85 -1.91 -6.09 -31.59
CA VAL A 85 -2.02 -7.52 -31.92
C VAL A 85 -3.45 -8.00 -31.65
N GLU A 86 -3.96 -8.83 -32.57
CA GLU A 86 -5.28 -9.48 -32.50
C GLU A 86 -5.09 -11.02 -32.33
N PRO A 87 -5.70 -11.65 -31.32
CA PRO A 87 -6.48 -11.03 -30.26
C PRO A 87 -5.60 -10.18 -29.31
N ALA A 88 -6.22 -9.20 -28.64
CA ALA A 88 -5.52 -8.41 -27.62
C ALA A 88 -4.92 -9.35 -26.56
N LYS A 89 -3.70 -9.04 -26.08
CA LYS A 89 -3.09 -9.88 -25.04
C LYS A 89 -3.90 -9.76 -23.74
N PRO A 90 -3.97 -10.82 -22.92
CA PRO A 90 -4.76 -10.84 -21.70
C PRO A 90 -4.29 -9.77 -20.70
N GLU A 91 -5.14 -9.47 -19.73
CA GLU A 91 -4.81 -8.59 -18.62
C GLU A 91 -3.67 -9.17 -17.76
N ARG A 92 -2.80 -8.30 -17.24
CA ARG A 92 -1.84 -8.60 -16.19
C ARG A 92 -2.28 -7.91 -14.91
N LEU A 93 -2.71 -8.72 -13.97
CA LEU A 93 -3.09 -8.28 -12.64
C LEU A 93 -1.83 -8.12 -11.79
N LEU A 94 -1.83 -7.10 -10.94
CA LEU A 94 -0.80 -6.81 -9.96
C LEU A 94 -1.50 -6.26 -8.71
N ASP A 95 -2.31 -7.10 -8.10
CA ASP A 95 -3.15 -6.81 -6.94
C ASP A 95 -2.84 -7.79 -5.81
N ALA A 96 -3.52 -7.67 -4.67
CA ALA A 96 -3.27 -8.51 -3.50
C ALA A 96 -3.43 -10.02 -3.76
N ALA A 97 -4.28 -10.41 -4.73
CA ALA A 97 -4.47 -11.81 -5.12
C ALA A 97 -3.42 -12.27 -6.16
N HIS A 98 -2.76 -11.34 -6.84
CA HIS A 98 -1.76 -11.58 -7.87
C HIS A 98 -0.48 -10.76 -7.60
N PRO A 99 0.20 -10.98 -6.47
CA PRO A 99 1.40 -10.22 -6.15
C PRO A 99 2.57 -10.64 -7.05
N ALA A 100 3.45 -9.71 -7.38
CA ALA A 100 4.72 -10.00 -8.01
C ALA A 100 5.77 -10.38 -6.95
N VAL A 101 6.57 -11.39 -7.26
CA VAL A 101 7.69 -11.82 -6.42
C VAL A 101 8.90 -10.93 -6.72
N CYS A 102 9.58 -10.45 -5.68
CA CYS A 102 10.81 -9.68 -5.83
C CYS A 102 12.02 -10.61 -6.07
N ALA A 103 13.21 -10.05 -6.26
CA ALA A 103 14.43 -10.86 -6.46
C ALA A 103 14.75 -11.75 -5.24
N ASP A 104 14.39 -11.30 -4.03
CA ASP A 104 14.34 -12.15 -2.84
C ASP A 104 12.90 -12.62 -2.66
N ALA A 105 12.70 -13.94 -2.66
CA ALA A 105 11.38 -14.58 -2.65
C ALA A 105 10.59 -14.34 -1.36
N ARG A 106 11.25 -13.88 -0.28
CA ARG A 106 10.59 -13.45 0.95
C ARG A 106 9.82 -12.16 0.79
N PHE A 107 10.12 -11.37 -0.25
CA PHE A 107 9.38 -10.18 -0.59
C PHE A 107 8.43 -10.42 -1.76
N SER A 108 7.21 -9.93 -1.59
CA SER A 108 6.27 -9.77 -2.69
C SER A 108 5.63 -8.38 -2.64
N PHE A 109 5.11 -7.92 -3.76
CA PHE A 109 4.45 -6.62 -3.83
C PHE A 109 3.28 -6.62 -4.81
N TRP A 110 2.38 -5.67 -4.60
CA TRP A 110 1.26 -5.40 -5.50
C TRP A 110 0.92 -3.91 -5.52
N LEU A 111 0.05 -3.52 -6.45
CA LEU A 111 -0.56 -2.20 -6.47
C LEU A 111 -1.75 -2.21 -5.52
N ASP A 112 -1.64 -1.49 -4.41
CA ASP A 112 -2.75 -1.29 -3.47
C ASP A 112 -3.87 -0.44 -4.12
N SER A 113 -3.47 0.53 -4.93
CA SER A 113 -4.38 1.27 -5.80
C SER A 113 -3.65 1.79 -7.04
N PHE A 114 -4.36 1.87 -8.17
CA PHE A 114 -3.78 2.29 -9.43
C PHE A 114 -4.79 3.11 -10.23
N LEU A 115 -4.51 4.40 -10.43
CA LEU A 115 -5.23 5.25 -11.39
C LEU A 115 -4.41 5.52 -12.66
N GLY A 116 -3.09 5.38 -12.55
CA GLY A 116 -2.14 5.53 -13.65
C GLY A 116 -0.72 5.41 -13.13
N ILE A 117 0.26 5.47 -14.03
CA ILE A 117 1.68 5.44 -13.63
C ILE A 117 2.12 6.74 -12.92
N GLU A 118 1.29 7.78 -13.00
CA GLU A 118 1.42 9.06 -12.32
C GLU A 118 0.79 9.07 -10.92
N ASP A 119 -0.08 8.10 -10.60
CA ASP A 119 -0.86 8.09 -9.36
C ASP A 119 -1.27 6.65 -8.97
N TYR A 120 -0.48 6.07 -8.07
CA TYR A 120 -0.63 4.70 -7.60
C TYR A 120 -0.11 4.52 -6.17
N SER A 121 -0.44 3.41 -5.52
CA SER A 121 0.11 3.02 -4.22
C SER A 121 0.70 1.61 -4.31
N LEU A 122 1.78 1.37 -3.58
CA LEU A 122 2.45 0.09 -3.46
C LEU A 122 2.14 -0.53 -2.10
N ALA A 123 1.85 -1.83 -2.10
CA ALA A 123 1.91 -2.64 -0.91
C ALA A 123 3.04 -3.65 -1.06
N VAL A 124 3.82 -3.81 0.01
CA VAL A 124 4.93 -4.75 0.10
C VAL A 124 4.68 -5.69 1.26
N ARG A 125 4.87 -6.98 1.02
CA ARG A 125 4.85 -8.03 2.03
C ARG A 125 6.25 -8.61 2.18
N PHE A 126 6.67 -8.82 3.41
CA PHE A 126 7.85 -9.59 3.77
C PHE A 126 7.45 -10.79 4.64
N VAL A 127 8.04 -11.94 4.34
CA VAL A 127 7.95 -13.17 5.14
C VAL A 127 9.28 -13.48 5.76
N GLU A 128 9.32 -13.51 7.08
CA GLU A 128 10.49 -14.02 7.77
C GLU A 128 10.43 -15.55 7.85
N ASP A 129 11.42 -16.22 7.24
CA ASP A 129 11.59 -17.65 7.42
C ASP A 129 11.91 -17.91 8.90
N GLY A 130 11.05 -18.69 9.57
CA GLY A 130 11.24 -19.10 10.95
C GLY A 130 12.55 -19.87 11.10
N SER A 131 13.62 -19.17 11.44
CA SER A 131 14.92 -19.75 11.71
C SER A 131 14.85 -20.41 13.09
N GLY A 132 14.48 -21.70 13.12
CA GLY A 132 14.57 -22.55 14.30
C GLY A 132 16.02 -22.71 14.75
N SER A 133 16.58 -21.72 15.44
CA SER A 133 17.80 -21.86 16.22
C SER A 133 17.44 -22.34 17.63
N GLY A 134 16.96 -23.58 17.70
CA GLY A 134 16.76 -24.34 18.92
C GLY A 134 17.76 -25.48 18.98
N SER A 135 19.00 -25.18 19.39
CA SER A 135 19.94 -26.22 19.80
C SER A 135 19.45 -26.83 21.11
N GLY A 136 18.76 -27.97 21.01
CA GLY A 136 18.76 -29.05 21.99
C GLY A 136 18.04 -28.80 23.33
N SER A 137 16.76 -29.17 23.39
CA SER A 137 16.18 -30.06 24.41
C SER A 137 14.65 -30.11 24.19
N GLU A 138 14.11 -31.31 24.20
CA GLU A 138 12.70 -31.62 23.91
C GLU A 138 11.74 -30.98 24.92
N GLU A 139 11.01 -29.92 24.55
CA GLU A 139 9.69 -29.61 25.15
C GLU A 139 8.94 -28.56 24.30
N PHE A 140 7.70 -28.90 23.92
CA PHE A 140 6.68 -28.04 23.29
C PHE A 140 7.02 -27.36 21.94
N GLN A 141 6.66 -28.02 20.83
CA GLN A 141 6.48 -27.39 19.52
C GLN A 141 5.24 -26.48 19.53
N GLU A 142 5.42 -25.24 19.99
CA GLU A 142 4.56 -24.13 19.59
C GLU A 142 5.02 -23.72 18.18
N TYR A 143 4.12 -23.84 17.21
CA TYR A 143 4.34 -23.44 15.82
C TYR A 143 4.96 -22.04 15.80
N GLY A 144 6.23 -21.92 15.40
CA GLY A 144 6.86 -20.62 15.23
C GLY A 144 6.03 -19.82 14.23
N ALA A 145 5.34 -18.78 14.71
CA ALA A 145 4.51 -17.95 13.86
C ALA A 145 5.41 -17.31 12.79
N GLU A 146 5.11 -17.58 11.52
CA GLU A 146 5.69 -16.86 10.38
C GLU A 146 5.45 -15.36 10.62
N GLN A 147 6.52 -14.59 10.85
CA GLN A 147 6.39 -13.15 11.04
C GLN A 147 6.18 -12.52 9.66
N VAL A 148 4.92 -12.15 9.40
CA VAL A 148 4.51 -11.48 8.17
C VAL A 148 4.45 -9.99 8.46
N ARG A 149 5.17 -9.20 7.67
CA ARG A 149 5.11 -7.73 7.70
C ARG A 149 4.50 -7.25 6.40
N VAL A 150 3.50 -6.38 6.47
CA VAL A 150 2.91 -5.73 5.30
C VAL A 150 3.00 -4.23 5.51
N GLY A 151 3.47 -3.51 4.51
CA GLY A 151 3.52 -2.05 4.52
C GLY A 151 2.93 -1.48 3.24
N ILE A 152 2.23 -0.36 3.38
CA ILE A 152 1.50 0.29 2.27
C ILE A 152 1.98 1.73 2.16
N THR A 153 2.39 2.14 0.97
CA THR A 153 2.80 3.53 0.73
C THR A 153 1.58 4.46 0.76
N PRO A 154 1.74 5.76 1.08
CA PRO A 154 0.79 6.74 0.59
C PRO A 154 0.76 6.73 -0.95
N ARG A 155 -0.23 7.40 -1.55
CA ARG A 155 -0.29 7.53 -3.02
C ARG A 155 0.98 8.22 -3.54
N ILE A 156 1.68 7.58 -4.46
CA ILE A 156 2.85 8.08 -5.16
C ILE A 156 2.35 8.94 -6.32
N ASN A 157 2.32 10.24 -6.09
CA ASN A 157 1.91 11.27 -7.06
C ASN A 157 2.59 12.61 -6.72
N ARG A 158 2.31 13.63 -7.55
CA ARG A 158 2.87 14.97 -7.36
C ARG A 158 2.43 15.62 -6.06
N GLU A 159 1.21 15.36 -5.63
CA GLU A 159 0.58 15.99 -4.48
C GLU A 159 1.24 15.56 -3.17
N ASN A 160 1.57 14.27 -3.05
CA ASN A 160 2.19 13.70 -1.86
C ASN A 160 3.72 13.78 -1.88
N PHE A 161 4.35 13.88 -3.05
CA PHE A 161 5.81 13.90 -3.21
C PHE A 161 6.30 15.04 -4.13
N PRO A 162 5.95 16.31 -3.86
CA PRO A 162 6.18 17.40 -4.80
C PRO A 162 7.66 17.66 -5.13
N ASP A 163 8.57 17.34 -4.21
CA ASP A 163 10.00 17.62 -4.33
C ASP A 163 10.79 16.48 -5.00
N SER A 164 10.31 15.25 -4.91
CA SER A 164 11.04 14.05 -5.38
C SER A 164 10.34 13.32 -6.53
N TRP A 165 9.05 13.62 -6.76
CA TRP A 165 8.29 13.01 -7.84
C TRP A 165 8.56 13.71 -9.18
N ARG A 166 8.88 12.93 -10.19
CA ARG A 166 9.06 13.39 -11.57
C ARG A 166 8.25 12.53 -12.52
N TYR A 167 7.52 13.17 -13.41
CA TYR A 167 6.77 12.52 -14.47
C TYR A 167 7.08 13.15 -15.81
N GLN A 168 7.32 12.33 -16.82
CA GLN A 168 7.70 12.78 -18.15
C GLN A 168 7.00 11.92 -19.21
N CYS A 169 6.45 12.57 -20.24
CA CYS A 169 5.91 11.90 -21.42
C CYS A 169 6.62 12.40 -22.67
N GLY A 170 7.03 11.48 -23.54
CA GLY A 170 7.50 11.78 -24.89
C GLY A 170 6.36 11.88 -25.90
N GLY A 171 6.65 12.37 -27.11
CA GLY A 171 5.67 12.51 -28.20
C GLY A 171 5.06 11.20 -28.75
N SER A 172 5.48 10.04 -28.22
CA SER A 172 4.94 8.72 -28.54
C SER A 172 3.91 8.20 -27.52
N ASN A 173 3.53 9.03 -26.54
CA ASN A 173 2.78 8.63 -25.33
C ASN A 173 3.51 7.59 -24.47
N TYR A 174 4.83 7.42 -24.68
CA TYR A 174 5.70 6.76 -23.71
C TYR A 174 5.87 7.70 -22.52
N CYS A 175 5.52 7.24 -21.34
CA CYS A 175 5.58 8.05 -20.13
C CYS A 175 6.31 7.30 -19.02
N THR A 176 7.01 8.04 -18.18
CA THR A 176 7.76 7.53 -17.03
C THR A 176 7.43 8.34 -15.79
N GLY A 177 7.35 7.67 -14.65
CA GLY A 177 7.25 8.26 -13.33
C GLY A 177 8.43 7.79 -12.47
N ILE A 178 8.94 8.66 -11.62
CA ILE A 178 9.95 8.30 -10.62
C ILE A 178 9.70 9.06 -9.32
N VAL A 179 9.80 8.37 -8.20
CA VAL A 179 9.95 8.95 -6.86
C VAL A 179 11.22 8.41 -6.23
N ASP A 180 12.07 9.31 -5.72
CA ASP A 180 13.42 8.93 -5.27
C ASP A 180 13.39 8.09 -3.99
N ARG A 181 12.52 8.42 -3.03
CA ARG A 181 12.30 7.67 -1.79
C ARG A 181 10.84 7.77 -1.35
N VAL A 182 10.28 6.65 -0.89
CA VAL A 182 8.96 6.56 -0.26
C VAL A 182 9.01 5.55 0.89
N GLU A 183 8.28 5.80 1.96
CA GLU A 183 8.10 4.86 3.06
C GLU A 183 6.78 4.13 2.89
N ALA A 184 6.77 2.82 3.19
CA ALA A 184 5.55 2.02 3.29
C ALA A 184 5.34 1.61 4.75
N PRO A 185 4.65 2.44 5.57
CA PRO A 185 4.35 2.12 6.96
C PRO A 185 3.69 0.77 7.13
N PHE A 186 4.07 0.05 8.17
CA PHE A 186 3.46 -1.24 8.48
C PHE A 186 2.00 -1.07 8.88
N VAL A 187 1.17 -1.97 8.36
CA VAL A 187 -0.26 -2.04 8.67
C VAL A 187 -0.53 -3.28 9.51
N GLU A 188 -1.51 -3.19 10.41
CA GLU A 188 -2.02 -4.36 11.13
C GLU A 188 -2.72 -5.28 10.11
N VAL A 189 -2.30 -6.54 10.08
CA VAL A 189 -2.79 -7.58 9.15
C VAL A 189 -3.66 -8.57 9.91
#